data_AF-A0A1I0DDC2-F1
#
_entry.id   AF-A0A1I0DDC2-F1
#
_cell.length_a   1.000
_cell.length_b   1.000
_cell.length_c   1.000
_cell.angle_alpha   90.00
_cell.angle_beta   90.00
_cell.angle_gamma   90.00
#
_symmetry.space_group_name_H-M   'P 1'
#
loop_
_entity.id
_entity.type
_entity.pdbx_description
1 polymer ?
#
loop_
_entity_poly.entity_id
_entity_poly.type
_entity_poly.pdbx_seq_one_letter_code
_entity_poly.pdbx_strand_id
1 'polypeptide(L)'
;MKNIRFYKAEKYNTDKYEKVEDMIYKTIDERPRGEYLALKGCSDKELASKLLKSEDWVQGTGKFIEDYLILTYDGKRYYRKIENVGTDDDIVFEDLHDSNEKDVIYVTSIVFEPEPELEENEPSDPYISQYPLDDILDKFFVYCEDMYEKENENDKNHSYVEFASEKIEEIRDLLSIIGKHVYNKLEGEYVYLKIE
;
A
#
# COMPACT_ATOMS: atom_id res chain seq x y z
N MET A 1 -14.49 3.97 16.69
CA MET A 1 -14.02 5.11 15.89
C MET A 1 -15.22 5.99 15.69
N LYS A 2 -15.31 7.08 16.44
CA LYS A 2 -16.41 8.04 16.32
C LYS A 2 -15.93 9.39 15.84
N ASN A 3 -16.89 10.27 15.53
CA ASN A 3 -16.65 11.64 15.10
C ASN A 3 -15.66 11.73 13.94
N ILE A 4 -15.74 10.74 13.03
CA ILE A 4 -14.85 10.61 11.88
C ILE A 4 -15.03 11.81 10.96
N ARG A 5 -13.94 12.52 10.70
CA ARG A 5 -13.91 13.76 9.91
C ARG A 5 -12.77 13.69 8.91
N PHE A 6 -12.92 14.42 7.80
CA PHE A 6 -11.82 14.62 6.87
C PHE A 6 -10.70 15.43 7.55
N TYR A 7 -9.47 14.93 7.46
CA TYR A 7 -8.27 15.63 7.88
C TYR A 7 -7.57 16.22 6.66
N LYS A 8 -7.57 17.55 6.54
CA LYS A 8 -6.85 18.24 5.47
C LYS A 8 -5.38 18.37 5.84
N ALA A 9 -4.60 17.33 5.60
CA ALA A 9 -3.17 17.31 5.91
C ALA A 9 -2.41 18.43 5.18
N GLU A 10 -1.41 19.02 5.84
CA GLU A 10 -0.63 20.12 5.26
C GLU A 10 0.12 19.71 3.99
N LYS A 11 0.56 18.44 3.92
CA LYS A 11 1.29 17.85 2.78
C LYS A 11 0.50 17.93 1.46
N TYR A 12 -0.83 17.95 1.53
CA TYR A 12 -1.70 18.12 0.37
C TYR A 12 -1.59 19.48 -0.32
N ASN A 13 -0.95 20.47 0.29
CA ASN A 13 -0.69 21.76 -0.34
C ASN A 13 0.63 21.80 -1.13
N THR A 14 1.38 20.69 -1.18
CA THR A 14 2.63 20.57 -1.96
C THR A 14 2.35 20.19 -3.41
N ASP A 15 3.34 20.34 -4.28
CA ASP A 15 3.29 19.96 -5.70
C ASP A 15 3.28 18.44 -5.93
N LYS A 16 3.52 17.64 -4.87
CA LYS A 16 3.42 16.18 -4.91
C LYS A 16 1.98 15.67 -5.00
N TYR A 17 1.01 16.45 -4.54
CA TYR A 17 -0.39 16.05 -4.46
C TYR A 17 -1.26 16.88 -5.41
N GLU A 18 -2.10 16.21 -6.19
CA GLU A 18 -3.10 16.81 -7.05
C GLU A 18 -4.49 16.56 -6.45
N LYS A 19 -5.24 17.62 -6.10
CA LYS A 19 -6.64 17.44 -5.68
C LYS A 19 -7.47 17.04 -6.89
N VAL A 20 -8.00 15.82 -6.89
CA VAL A 20 -8.83 15.29 -7.99
C VAL A 20 -10.32 15.44 -7.71
N GLU A 21 -10.73 15.26 -6.44
CA GLU A 21 -12.11 15.43 -5.99
C GLU A 21 -12.14 16.04 -4.59
N ASP A 22 -13.33 16.31 -4.06
CA ASP A 22 -13.40 16.75 -2.68
C ASP A 22 -12.89 15.65 -1.74
N MET A 23 -12.00 16.02 -0.82
CA MET A 23 -11.31 15.11 0.11
C MET A 23 -10.35 14.07 -0.53
N ILE A 24 -10.28 13.96 -1.85
CA ILE A 24 -9.42 12.98 -2.54
C ILE A 24 -8.27 13.67 -3.27
N TYR A 25 -7.07 13.17 -3.03
CA TYR A 25 -5.85 13.63 -3.69
C TYR A 25 -5.20 12.48 -4.43
N LYS A 26 -4.48 12.80 -5.50
CA LYS A 26 -3.68 11.88 -6.29
C LYS A 26 -2.20 12.21 -6.05
N THR A 27 -1.39 11.18 -5.84
CA THR A 27 0.06 11.31 -5.67
C THR A 27 0.78 10.15 -6.33
N ILE A 28 2.11 10.21 -6.32
CA ILE A 28 2.96 9.08 -6.64
C ILE A 28 3.28 8.34 -5.37
N ASP A 29 3.17 7.01 -5.41
CA ASP A 29 3.64 6.13 -4.36
C ASP A 29 5.17 6.23 -4.26
N GLU A 30 5.66 6.81 -3.15
CA GLU A 30 7.09 7.02 -2.90
C GLU A 30 7.73 5.85 -2.14
N ARG A 31 7.00 4.75 -1.86
CA ARG A 31 7.55 3.59 -1.16
C ARG A 31 8.80 3.09 -1.91
N PRO A 32 9.95 2.96 -1.23
CA PRO A 32 11.22 2.68 -1.88
C PRO A 32 11.17 1.32 -2.59
N ARG A 33 11.11 1.36 -3.92
CA ARG A 33 11.14 0.16 -4.76
C ARG A 33 12.52 -0.49 -4.66
N GLY A 34 12.54 -1.71 -4.13
CA GLY A 34 13.75 -2.46 -3.76
C GLY A 34 13.65 -3.18 -2.40
N GLU A 35 12.68 -2.82 -1.56
CA GLU A 35 12.34 -3.57 -0.34
C GLU A 35 11.39 -4.76 -0.59
N TYR A 36 10.80 -4.81 -1.79
CA TYR A 36 9.90 -5.87 -2.23
C TYR A 36 10.22 -6.21 -3.68
N LEU A 37 10.19 -7.50 -4.02
CA LEU A 37 10.42 -8.01 -5.37
C LEU A 37 9.17 -8.79 -5.80
N ALA A 38 8.34 -8.18 -6.65
CA ALA A 38 7.15 -8.82 -7.19
C ALA A 38 7.41 -9.22 -8.64
N LEU A 39 7.63 -10.51 -8.87
CA LEU A 39 7.98 -11.04 -10.18
C LEU A 39 6.77 -11.66 -10.86
N LYS A 40 6.62 -11.39 -12.16
CA LYS A 40 5.77 -12.18 -13.05
C LYS A 40 6.61 -12.77 -14.17
N GLY A 41 6.22 -13.95 -14.66
CA GLY A 41 6.87 -14.53 -15.82
C GLY A 41 6.70 -13.62 -17.04
N CYS A 42 7.78 -13.43 -17.80
CA CYS A 42 7.75 -12.65 -19.04
C CYS A 42 6.73 -13.27 -20.00
N SER A 43 5.71 -12.48 -20.36
CA SER A 43 4.59 -12.96 -21.19
C SER A 43 4.98 -13.11 -22.67
N ASP A 44 5.99 -12.36 -23.13
CA ASP A 44 6.57 -12.47 -24.47
C ASP A 44 7.57 -13.63 -24.52
N LYS A 45 7.16 -14.73 -25.16
CA LYS A 45 7.95 -15.96 -25.28
C LYS A 45 9.19 -15.80 -26.18
N GLU A 46 9.10 -14.95 -27.21
CA GLU A 46 10.22 -14.72 -28.12
C GLU A 46 11.31 -13.91 -27.43
N LEU A 47 10.89 -12.86 -26.72
CA LEU A 47 11.77 -12.07 -25.87
C LEU A 47 12.39 -12.92 -24.77
N ALA A 48 11.59 -13.69 -24.01
CA ALA A 48 12.12 -14.56 -22.96
C ALA A 48 13.18 -15.53 -23.51
N SER A 49 12.90 -16.19 -24.64
CA SER A 49 13.84 -17.10 -25.30
C SER A 49 15.13 -16.41 -25.78
N LYS A 50 15.05 -15.13 -26.16
CA LYS A 50 16.21 -14.30 -26.50
C LYS A 50 17.02 -13.97 -25.25
N LEU A 51 16.37 -13.53 -24.18
CA LEU A 51 17.03 -13.11 -22.94
C LEU A 51 17.71 -14.28 -22.21
N LEU A 52 17.12 -15.49 -22.24
CA LEU A 52 17.75 -16.70 -21.69
C LEU A 52 19.13 -17.00 -22.28
N LYS A 53 19.36 -16.62 -23.54
CA LYS A 53 20.63 -16.83 -24.26
C LYS A 53 21.64 -15.70 -24.05
N SER A 54 21.28 -14.65 -23.33
CA SER A 54 22.20 -13.56 -23.02
C SER A 54 23.32 -14.05 -22.10
N GLU A 55 24.53 -13.53 -22.29
CA GLU A 55 25.67 -13.73 -21.37
C GLU A 55 25.79 -12.58 -20.36
N ASP A 56 25.00 -11.51 -20.52
CA ASP A 56 25.08 -10.27 -19.73
C ASP A 56 24.35 -10.35 -18.37
N TRP A 57 23.96 -11.55 -17.93
CA TRP A 57 23.30 -11.76 -16.65
C TRP A 57 24.29 -11.56 -15.50
N VAL A 58 23.94 -10.71 -14.54
CA VAL A 58 24.79 -10.42 -13.37
C VAL A 58 24.03 -10.77 -12.09
N GLN A 59 24.70 -11.41 -11.14
CA GLN A 59 24.09 -11.73 -9.84
C GLN A 59 23.68 -10.44 -9.10
N GLY A 60 22.45 -10.43 -8.58
CA GLY A 60 21.93 -9.34 -7.76
C GLY A 60 22.65 -9.23 -6.42
N THR A 61 22.74 -8.01 -5.90
CA THR A 61 23.34 -7.72 -4.59
C THR A 61 22.31 -7.09 -3.68
N GLY A 62 21.88 -7.82 -2.64
CA GLY A 62 20.91 -7.34 -1.66
C GLY A 62 20.01 -8.46 -1.16
N LYS A 63 19.47 -8.31 0.05
CA LYS A 63 18.71 -9.35 0.78
C LYS A 63 17.56 -9.96 -0.02
N PHE A 64 16.96 -9.23 -0.96
CA PHE A 64 15.81 -9.68 -1.75
C PHE A 64 16.16 -10.19 -3.15
N ILE A 65 17.39 -9.98 -3.62
CA ILE A 65 17.80 -10.25 -5.00
C ILE A 65 19.10 -11.07 -5.11
N GLU A 66 19.67 -11.52 -3.98
CA GLU A 66 20.92 -12.30 -3.96
C GLU A 66 20.82 -13.67 -4.63
N ASP A 67 19.63 -14.26 -4.65
CA ASP A 67 19.31 -15.54 -5.31
C ASP A 67 18.94 -15.37 -6.80
N TYR A 68 19.06 -14.16 -7.35
CA TYR A 68 18.67 -13.85 -8.71
C TYR A 68 19.84 -13.38 -9.58
N LEU A 69 19.81 -13.79 -10.84
CA LEU A 69 20.52 -13.12 -11.93
C LEU A 69 19.65 -12.00 -12.48
N ILE A 70 20.26 -10.86 -12.78
CA ILE A 70 19.62 -9.65 -13.28
C ILE A 70 20.18 -9.30 -14.65
N LEU A 71 19.29 -8.95 -15.59
CA LEU A 71 19.64 -8.45 -16.91
C LEU A 71 18.87 -7.15 -17.16
N THR A 72 19.57 -6.10 -17.60
CA THR A 72 18.92 -4.90 -18.10
C THR A 72 18.85 -4.96 -19.62
N TYR A 73 17.65 -4.92 -20.18
CA TYR A 73 17.42 -4.96 -21.61
C TYR A 73 16.33 -3.95 -21.97
N ASP A 74 16.62 -3.06 -22.94
CA ASP A 74 15.73 -1.99 -23.39
C ASP A 74 15.18 -1.10 -22.25
N GLY A 75 16.04 -0.77 -21.28
CA GLY A 75 15.68 0.07 -20.13
C GLY A 75 14.87 -0.64 -19.04
N LYS A 76 14.51 -1.91 -19.23
CA LYS A 76 13.79 -2.74 -18.24
C LYS A 76 14.70 -3.78 -17.61
N ARG A 77 14.44 -4.11 -16.33
CA ARG A 77 15.14 -5.19 -15.61
C ARG A 77 14.35 -6.50 -15.69
N TYR A 78 15.10 -7.57 -15.91
CA TYR A 78 14.63 -8.94 -15.92
C TYR A 78 15.40 -9.76 -14.90
N TYR A 79 14.77 -10.83 -14.41
CA TYR A 79 15.28 -11.65 -13.33
C TYR A 79 15.22 -13.13 -13.71
N ARG A 80 16.18 -13.92 -13.25
CA ARG A 80 16.17 -15.39 -13.29
C ARG A 80 16.63 -15.91 -11.95
N LYS A 81 16.07 -17.01 -11.48
CA LYS A 81 16.56 -17.67 -10.27
C LYS A 81 17.87 -18.40 -10.56
N ILE A 82 18.89 -18.16 -9.74
CA ILE A 82 20.21 -18.81 -9.89
C ILE A 82 20.07 -20.34 -9.84
N GLU A 83 19.24 -20.86 -8.92
CA GLU A 83 19.00 -22.30 -8.73
C GLU A 83 18.36 -23.00 -9.96
N ASN A 84 17.66 -22.24 -10.81
CA ASN A 84 16.95 -22.80 -11.97
C ASN A 84 17.73 -22.70 -13.27
N VAL A 85 18.92 -22.08 -13.27
CA VAL A 85 19.68 -21.87 -14.51
C VAL A 85 20.03 -23.21 -15.16
N GLY A 86 19.56 -23.41 -16.40
CA GLY A 86 19.80 -24.63 -17.17
C GLY A 86 18.85 -25.79 -16.86
N THR A 87 17.79 -25.57 -16.08
CA THR A 87 16.69 -26.53 -15.89
C THR A 87 15.47 -26.17 -16.74
N ASP A 88 14.45 -27.03 -16.74
CA ASP A 88 13.17 -26.73 -17.40
C ASP A 88 12.40 -25.59 -16.70
N ASP A 89 12.80 -25.21 -15.48
CA ASP A 89 12.22 -24.14 -14.67
C ASP A 89 12.97 -22.80 -14.80
N ASP A 90 13.88 -22.69 -15.79
CA ASP A 90 14.63 -21.48 -16.12
C ASP A 90 13.73 -20.45 -16.81
N ILE A 91 13.03 -19.68 -15.98
CA ILE A 91 12.04 -18.70 -16.41
C ILE A 91 12.65 -17.30 -16.33
N VAL A 92 12.42 -16.50 -17.37
CA VAL A 92 12.68 -15.06 -17.34
C VAL A 92 11.50 -14.37 -16.69
N PHE A 93 11.75 -13.71 -15.57
CA PHE A 93 10.80 -12.89 -14.87
C PHE A 93 11.01 -11.41 -15.21
N GLU A 94 9.93 -10.66 -15.18
CA GLU A 94 9.93 -9.22 -15.19
C GLU A 94 9.36 -8.70 -13.87
N ASP A 95 9.85 -7.53 -13.44
CA ASP A 95 9.23 -6.82 -12.33
C ASP A 95 7.79 -6.48 -12.67
N LEU A 96 6.87 -6.74 -11.75
CA LEU A 96 5.50 -6.23 -11.81
C LEU A 96 5.49 -4.70 -11.73
N HIS A 97 6.46 -4.12 -11.02
CA HIS A 97 6.61 -2.69 -10.85
C HIS A 97 7.82 -2.23 -11.68
N ASP A 98 7.59 -1.78 -12.92
CA ASP A 98 8.67 -1.21 -13.73
C ASP A 98 9.28 -0.02 -12.98
N SER A 99 10.59 -0.02 -12.75
CA SER A 99 11.29 1.05 -12.04
C SER A 99 11.14 2.43 -12.70
N ASN A 100 10.73 2.49 -13.97
CA ASN A 100 10.46 3.74 -14.69
C ASN A 100 8.99 4.19 -14.61
N GLU A 101 8.05 3.31 -14.25
CA GLU A 101 6.64 3.64 -14.15
C GLU A 101 6.33 4.09 -12.72
N LYS A 102 5.92 5.34 -12.53
CA LYS A 102 5.53 5.81 -11.20
C LYS A 102 4.14 5.28 -10.87
N ASP A 103 4.03 4.52 -9.78
CA ASP A 103 2.73 3.99 -9.34
C ASP A 103 1.89 5.18 -8.84
N VAL A 104 0.76 5.40 -9.50
CA VAL A 104 -0.18 6.46 -9.16
C VAL A 104 -1.17 5.92 -8.14
N ILE A 105 -1.29 6.62 -7.02
CA ILE A 105 -2.24 6.27 -5.95
C ILE A 105 -3.15 7.45 -5.65
N TYR A 106 -4.33 7.13 -5.13
CA TYR A 106 -5.31 8.06 -4.60
C TYR A 106 -5.33 7.95 -3.09
N VAL A 107 -5.37 9.09 -2.42
CA VAL A 107 -5.29 9.17 -0.97
C VAL A 107 -6.38 10.06 -0.39
N THR A 108 -6.77 9.74 0.84
CA THR A 108 -7.59 10.59 1.70
C THR A 108 -7.13 10.42 3.14
N SER A 109 -7.29 11.46 3.94
CA SER A 109 -6.95 11.41 5.36
C SER A 109 -8.16 11.68 6.22
N ILE A 110 -8.26 10.93 7.31
CA ILE A 110 -9.30 11.13 8.31
C ILE A 110 -8.68 11.40 9.68
N VAL A 111 -9.49 12.00 10.54
CA VAL A 111 -9.28 12.11 11.96
C VAL A 111 -10.51 11.56 12.69
N PHE A 112 -10.31 10.80 13.75
CA PHE A 112 -11.39 10.20 14.55
C PHE A 112 -11.04 10.16 16.03
N GLU A 113 -12.04 9.95 16.88
CA GLU A 113 -11.86 9.72 18.31
C GLU A 113 -11.86 8.21 18.58
N PRO A 114 -10.80 7.66 19.22
CA PRO A 114 -10.77 6.26 19.63
C PRO A 114 -11.75 5.93 20.75
N GLU A 115 -12.19 4.68 20.80
CA GLU A 115 -13.14 4.16 21.79
C GLU A 115 -12.60 2.89 22.47
N PRO A 116 -11.83 3.03 23.57
CA PRO A 116 -11.23 1.89 24.27
C PRO A 116 -12.24 0.84 24.74
N GLU A 117 -13.48 1.26 25.02
CA GLU A 117 -14.59 0.39 25.36
C GLU A 117 -15.02 -0.56 24.22
N LEU A 118 -14.57 -0.30 22.98
CA LEU A 118 -14.78 -1.10 21.78
C LEU A 118 -13.46 -1.72 21.27
N GLU A 119 -12.49 -1.94 22.19
CA GLU A 119 -11.20 -2.60 21.91
C GLU A 119 -10.22 -1.76 21.06
N GLU A 120 -10.46 -0.46 20.96
CA GLU A 120 -9.50 0.48 20.39
C GLU A 120 -8.41 0.86 21.41
N ASN A 121 -7.35 1.52 20.96
CA ASN A 121 -6.31 2.01 21.85
C ASN A 121 -6.81 3.22 22.64
N GLU A 122 -6.18 3.49 23.78
CA GLU A 122 -6.42 4.72 24.54
C GLU A 122 -6.16 5.95 23.65
N PRO A 123 -6.97 7.02 23.72
CA PRO A 123 -6.77 8.23 22.91
C PRO A 123 -5.39 8.89 23.05
N SER A 124 -4.68 8.59 24.14
CA SER A 124 -3.32 9.08 24.37
C SER A 124 -2.21 8.25 23.71
N ASP A 125 -2.54 7.05 23.23
CA ASP A 125 -1.62 6.14 22.56
C ASP A 125 -1.31 6.66 21.15
N PRO A 126 -0.02 6.84 20.79
CA PRO A 126 0.35 7.30 19.46
C PRO A 126 0.10 6.26 18.35
N TYR A 127 -0.13 4.99 18.70
CA TYR A 127 -0.42 3.94 17.73
C TYR A 127 -1.92 3.74 17.56
N ILE A 128 -2.35 3.60 16.31
CA ILE A 128 -3.75 3.32 15.98
C ILE A 128 -4.02 1.83 16.20
N SER A 129 -5.17 1.51 16.82
CA SER A 129 -5.59 0.12 17.02
C SER A 129 -5.92 -0.56 15.69
N GLN A 130 -5.63 -1.85 15.62
CA GLN A 130 -6.08 -2.73 14.54
C GLN A 130 -7.61 -2.88 14.53
N TYR A 131 -8.28 -2.67 15.65
CA TYR A 131 -9.74 -2.69 15.76
C TYR A 131 -10.28 -1.25 15.74
N PRO A 132 -11.20 -0.87 14.83
CA PRO A 132 -11.69 -1.58 13.64
C PRO A 132 -10.89 -1.34 12.36
N LEU A 133 -9.67 -0.80 12.45
CA LEU A 133 -8.88 -0.39 11.29
C LEU A 133 -8.71 -1.49 10.25
N ASP A 134 -8.29 -2.70 10.63
CA ASP A 134 -8.01 -3.79 9.70
C ASP A 134 -9.26 -4.19 8.90
N ASP A 135 -10.42 -4.26 9.55
CA ASP A 135 -11.68 -4.54 8.86
C ASP A 135 -12.11 -3.41 7.91
N ILE A 136 -11.74 -2.16 8.19
CA ILE A 136 -11.94 -1.03 7.26
C ILE A 136 -11.04 -1.21 6.03
N LEU A 137 -9.78 -1.57 6.23
CA LEU A 137 -8.83 -1.84 5.13
C LEU A 137 -9.38 -2.94 4.20
N ASP A 138 -9.82 -4.06 4.78
CA ASP A 138 -10.38 -5.19 4.03
C ASP A 138 -11.71 -4.85 3.35
N LYS A 139 -12.61 -4.14 4.04
CA LYS A 139 -13.94 -3.81 3.50
C LYS A 139 -13.87 -2.88 2.29
N PHE A 140 -12.95 -1.92 2.32
CA PHE A 140 -12.84 -0.88 1.29
C PHE A 140 -11.67 -1.10 0.33
N PHE A 141 -10.89 -2.16 0.51
CA PHE A 141 -9.71 -2.48 -0.30
C PHE A 141 -8.66 -1.35 -0.31
N VAL A 142 -8.47 -0.71 0.84
CA VAL A 142 -7.49 0.37 1.03
C VAL A 142 -6.36 -0.07 1.96
N TYR A 143 -5.25 0.65 1.97
CA TYR A 143 -4.16 0.45 2.93
C TYR A 143 -3.77 1.77 3.60
N CYS A 144 -3.09 1.70 4.74
CA CYS A 144 -2.56 2.87 5.41
C CYS A 144 -1.28 3.33 4.70
N GLU A 145 -1.25 4.59 4.26
CA GLU A 145 -0.09 5.22 3.61
C GLU A 145 0.73 6.06 4.59
N ASP A 146 0.05 6.73 5.52
CA ASP A 146 0.69 7.56 6.54
C ASP A 146 -0.09 7.44 7.85
N MET A 147 0.63 7.06 8.91
CA MET A 147 0.07 6.93 10.25
C MET A 147 0.25 8.22 11.07
N TYR A 148 0.67 9.33 10.45
CA TYR A 148 0.76 10.65 11.07
C TYR A 148 1.34 10.62 12.49
N GLU A 149 2.51 9.97 12.63
CA GLU A 149 3.09 9.67 13.95
C GLU A 149 3.21 10.91 14.82
N LYS A 150 3.59 12.05 14.24
CA LYS A 150 3.72 13.32 14.97
C LYS A 150 2.38 13.85 15.46
N GLU A 151 1.34 13.82 14.64
CA GLU A 151 0.00 14.25 15.04
C GLU A 151 -0.53 13.33 16.15
N ASN A 152 -0.37 12.01 15.99
CA ASN A 152 -0.80 11.01 16.98
C ASN A 152 0.03 11.05 18.28
N GLU A 153 1.29 11.47 18.23
CA GLU A 153 2.08 11.72 19.43
C GLU A 153 1.62 12.97 20.20
N ASN A 154 1.09 13.98 19.51
CA ASN A 154 0.81 15.30 20.09
C ASN A 154 -0.66 15.54 20.45
N ASP A 155 -1.61 15.00 19.69
CA ASP A 155 -3.03 15.00 20.03
C ASP A 155 -3.35 13.78 20.91
N LYS A 156 -4.00 14.01 22.05
CA LYS A 156 -4.33 12.97 23.03
C LYS A 156 -5.80 12.61 23.04
N ASN A 157 -6.57 13.09 22.07
CA ASN A 157 -8.00 12.82 21.94
C ASN A 157 -8.36 12.19 20.59
N HIS A 158 -7.49 12.32 19.59
CA HIS A 158 -7.79 11.88 18.23
C HIS A 158 -6.65 11.06 17.63
N SER A 159 -7.02 10.22 16.68
CA SER A 159 -6.09 9.52 15.80
C SER A 159 -6.24 9.98 14.35
N TYR A 160 -5.12 10.07 13.66
CA TYR A 160 -4.98 10.57 12.30
C TYR A 160 -4.38 9.48 11.41
N VAL A 161 -5.02 9.20 10.28
CA VAL A 161 -4.53 8.19 9.32
C VAL A 161 -4.82 8.63 7.88
N GLU A 162 -3.86 8.37 6.99
CA GLU A 162 -4.02 8.47 5.55
C GLU A 162 -4.25 7.08 4.98
N PHE A 163 -5.33 6.94 4.22
CA PHE A 163 -5.60 5.76 3.42
C PHE A 163 -5.20 6.00 1.97
N ALA A 164 -4.75 4.93 1.31
CA ALA A 164 -4.40 4.92 -0.09
C ALA A 164 -5.01 3.71 -0.82
N SER A 165 -5.19 3.90 -2.14
CA SER A 165 -5.52 2.86 -3.09
C SER A 165 -5.09 3.28 -4.50
N GLU A 166 -4.78 2.30 -5.37
CA GLU A 166 -4.57 2.53 -6.81
C GLU A 166 -5.88 2.89 -7.55
N LYS A 167 -7.05 2.65 -6.94
CA LYS A 167 -8.37 2.93 -7.52
C LYS A 167 -9.11 4.01 -6.74
N ILE A 168 -9.44 5.09 -7.43
CA ILE A 168 -10.20 6.21 -6.84
C ILE A 168 -11.57 5.77 -6.27
N GLU A 169 -12.22 4.76 -6.86
CA GLU A 169 -13.51 4.26 -6.38
C GLU A 169 -13.44 3.70 -4.95
N GLU A 170 -12.33 3.03 -4.61
CA GLU A 170 -12.11 2.46 -3.27
C GLU A 170 -11.98 3.59 -2.22
N ILE A 171 -11.34 4.71 -2.58
CA ILE A 171 -11.29 5.92 -1.73
C ILE A 171 -12.65 6.59 -1.62
N ARG A 172 -13.44 6.65 -2.69
CA ARG A 172 -14.81 7.19 -2.65
C ARG A 172 -15.72 6.36 -1.75
N ASP A 173 -15.64 5.04 -1.85
CA ASP A 173 -16.40 4.13 -0.99
C ASP A 173 -15.97 4.27 0.47
N LEU A 174 -14.67 4.35 0.75
CA LEU A 174 -14.15 4.62 2.08
C LEU A 174 -14.72 5.90 2.67
N LEU A 175 -14.79 7.00 1.91
CA LEU A 175 -15.33 8.28 2.38
C LEU A 175 -16.79 8.21 2.85
N SER A 176 -17.52 7.13 2.55
CA SER A 176 -18.86 6.89 3.12
C SER A 176 -18.87 6.76 4.66
N ILE A 177 -17.72 6.54 5.30
CA ILE A 177 -17.60 6.48 6.76
C ILE A 177 -17.53 7.87 7.43
N ILE A 178 -17.35 8.95 6.67
CA ILE A 178 -17.28 10.30 7.25
C ILE A 178 -18.60 10.62 7.98
N GLY A 179 -18.49 11.08 9.21
CA GLY A 179 -19.64 11.37 10.08
C GLY A 179 -20.35 10.13 10.63
N LYS A 180 -19.81 8.92 10.41
CA LYS A 180 -20.33 7.66 10.92
C LYS A 180 -19.60 7.22 12.18
N HIS A 181 -20.25 6.33 12.93
CA HIS A 181 -19.61 5.56 13.98
C HIS A 181 -19.21 4.20 13.41
N VAL A 182 -17.92 3.87 13.50
CA VAL A 182 -17.36 2.63 12.95
C VAL A 182 -16.71 1.84 14.07
N TYR A 183 -17.10 0.58 14.23
CA TYR A 183 -16.64 -0.28 15.32
C TYR A 183 -16.84 -1.77 15.01
N ASN A 184 -16.08 -2.60 15.70
CA ASN A 184 -16.29 -4.04 15.68
C ASN A 184 -17.32 -4.48 16.72
N LYS A 185 -18.14 -5.46 16.37
CA LYS A 185 -19.14 -6.03 17.28
C LYS A 185 -19.16 -7.55 17.19
N LEU A 186 -19.03 -8.20 18.34
CA LEU A 186 -19.23 -9.64 18.46
C LEU A 186 -20.72 -9.98 18.34
N GLU A 187 -21.07 -10.78 17.35
CA GLU A 187 -22.42 -11.33 17.16
C GLU A 187 -22.32 -12.85 16.99
N GLY A 188 -22.55 -13.58 18.09
CA GLY A 188 -22.34 -15.03 18.14
C GLY A 188 -20.85 -15.36 18.22
N GLU A 189 -20.36 -16.16 17.27
CA GLU A 189 -18.94 -16.56 17.16
C GLU A 189 -18.15 -15.68 16.17
N TYR A 190 -18.77 -14.65 15.61
CA TYR A 190 -18.19 -13.81 14.57
C TYR A 190 -18.10 -12.35 15.02
N VAL A 191 -17.04 -11.69 14.59
CA VAL A 191 -16.88 -10.24 14.71
C VAL A 191 -17.31 -9.61 13.40
N TYR A 192 -18.12 -8.56 13.48
CA TYR A 192 -18.58 -7.80 12.32
C TYR A 192 -18.20 -6.34 12.45
N LEU A 193 -17.73 -5.74 11.36
CA LEU A 193 -17.62 -4.30 11.22
C LEU A 193 -19.02 -3.66 11.11
N LYS A 194 -19.33 -2.74 12.02
CA LYS A 194 -20.54 -1.91 12.00
C LYS A 194 -20.19 -0.50 11.55
N ILE A 195 -21.05 0.09 10.72
CA ILE A 195 -20.93 1.46 10.20
C ILE A 195 -22.33 2.09 10.32
N GLU A 196 -22.50 3.05 11.23
CA GLU A 196 -23.80 3.61 11.62
C GLU A 196 -23.86 5.14 11.46
#